data_AF-A0A6G7PE21-F1
#
_entry.id   AF-A0A6G7PE21-F1
#
_cell.length_a   1.000
_cell.length_b   1.000
_cell.length_c   1.000
_cell.angle_alpha   90.00
_cell.angle_beta   90.00
_cell.angle_gamma   90.00
#
_symmetry.space_group_name_H-M   'P 1'
#
loop_
_entity.id
_entity.type
_entity.pdbx_description
1 polymer ?
#
loop_
_entity_poly.entity_id
_entity_poly.type
_entity_poly.pdbx_seq_one_letter_code
_entity_poly.pdbx_strand_id
1 'polypeptide(L)'
;MAADADKFRWPDPALFALTLGALFLISAVHGGVLARGHLYSRGDVEQWWGPLSEMTESRRERLISDQRADFDLWRSRSTRANLLYNLGVLCLAVGSGLALVPPHGTATPVWRWLAAGTVAAFCGLAVLSWTARLVRGVVDAWAVLRIRHSDES
;
A
#
# COMPACT_ATOMS: atom_id res chain seq x y z
N MET A 1 11.17 -11.09 33.39
CA MET A 1 11.60 -10.97 31.98
C MET A 1 11.62 -9.48 31.62
N ALA A 2 12.57 -8.71 32.15
CA ALA A 2 12.64 -7.25 31.94
C ALA A 2 14.07 -6.69 32.15
N ALA A 3 15.10 -7.48 31.87
CA ALA A 3 16.50 -7.09 32.10
C ALA A 3 16.99 -5.97 31.16
N ASP A 4 16.22 -5.65 30.11
CA ASP A 4 16.60 -4.70 29.06
C ASP A 4 15.66 -3.48 28.95
N ALA A 5 14.72 -3.32 29.90
CA ALA A 5 13.81 -2.17 29.90
C ALA A 5 14.56 -0.83 29.96
N ASP A 6 15.72 -0.80 30.63
CA ASP A 6 16.56 0.39 30.76
C ASP A 6 17.39 0.70 29.50
N LYS A 7 17.44 -0.21 28.52
CA LYS A 7 18.23 -0.04 27.28
C LYS A 7 17.49 0.74 26.20
N PHE A 8 16.16 0.77 26.27
CA PHE A 8 15.31 1.43 25.29
C PHE A 8 14.60 2.61 25.94
N ARG A 9 14.61 3.76 25.25
CA ARG A 9 13.91 4.93 25.76
C ARG A 9 12.41 4.69 25.79
N TRP A 10 11.83 4.19 24.69
CA TRP A 10 10.37 3.99 24.51
C TRP A 10 10.07 2.56 24.01
N PRO A 11 10.21 1.51 24.86
CA PRO A 11 10.05 0.12 24.46
C PRO A 11 8.60 -0.20 24.04
N ASP A 12 7.59 0.22 24.80
CA ASP A 12 6.20 -0.14 24.52
C ASP A 12 5.67 0.46 23.21
N PRO A 13 5.89 1.76 22.92
CA PRO A 13 5.50 2.34 21.62
C PRO A 13 6.24 1.71 20.43
N ALA A 14 7.52 1.35 20.60
CA ALA A 14 8.30 0.68 19.56
C ALA A 14 7.73 -0.71 19.25
N LEU A 15 7.45 -1.51 20.28
CA LEU A 15 6.85 -2.84 20.14
C LEU A 15 5.46 -2.77 19.51
N PHE A 16 4.63 -1.82 19.92
CA PHE A 16 3.31 -1.62 19.35
C PHE A 16 3.39 -1.26 17.86
N ALA A 17 4.26 -0.30 17.49
CA ALA A 17 4.46 0.10 16.09
C ALA A 17 4.99 -1.06 15.22
N LEU A 18 5.95 -1.84 15.72
CA LEU A 18 6.47 -3.01 15.01
C LEU A 18 5.41 -4.10 14.82
N THR A 19 4.60 -4.37 15.84
CA THR A 19 3.51 -5.35 15.77
C THR A 19 2.46 -4.92 14.75
N LEU A 20 2.05 -3.65 14.79
CA LEU A 20 1.11 -3.11 13.83
C LEU A 20 1.67 -3.15 12.40
N GLY A 21 2.95 -2.85 12.24
CA GLY A 21 3.67 -2.99 10.97
C GLY A 21 3.63 -4.41 10.40
N ALA A 22 3.90 -5.41 11.25
CA ALA A 22 3.82 -6.81 10.87
C ALA A 22 2.40 -7.20 10.42
N LEU A 23 1.36 -6.80 11.17
CA LEU A 23 -0.04 -7.08 10.82
C LEU A 23 -0.42 -6.47 9.47
N PHE A 24 -0.02 -5.23 9.21
CA PHE A 24 -0.27 -4.58 7.93
C PHE A 24 0.47 -5.26 6.76
N LEU A 25 1.72 -5.66 6.93
CA LEU A 25 2.47 -6.38 5.91
C LEU A 25 1.84 -7.75 5.60
N ILE A 26 1.46 -8.51 6.64
CA ILE A 26 0.76 -9.80 6.47
C ILE A 26 -0.56 -9.58 5.72
N SER A 27 -1.33 -8.55 6.09
CA SER A 27 -2.60 -8.23 5.44
C SER A 27 -2.42 -7.82 3.98
N ALA A 28 -1.35 -7.08 3.66
CA ALA A 28 -1.00 -6.70 2.30
C ALA A 28 -0.64 -7.92 1.45
N VAL A 29 0.13 -8.87 2.00
CA VAL A 29 0.47 -10.13 1.31
C VAL A 29 -0.80 -10.93 1.01
N HIS A 30 -1.68 -11.11 2.00
CA HIS A 30 -2.95 -11.82 1.79
C HIS A 30 -3.82 -11.13 0.74
N GLY A 31 -3.91 -9.79 0.79
CA GLY A 31 -4.63 -9.01 -0.21
C GLY A 31 -4.05 -9.18 -1.62
N GLY A 32 -2.74 -9.21 -1.76
CA GLY A 32 -2.05 -9.43 -3.04
C GLY A 32 -2.29 -10.83 -3.62
N VAL A 33 -2.27 -11.86 -2.78
CA VAL A 33 -2.56 -13.24 -3.20
C VAL A 33 -4.02 -13.37 -3.65
N LEU A 34 -4.97 -12.83 -2.89
CA LEU A 34 -6.40 -12.85 -3.24
C LEU A 34 -6.70 -12.04 -4.51
N ALA A 35 -5.97 -10.94 -4.73
CA ALA A 35 -6.13 -10.13 -5.93
C ALA A 35 -5.67 -10.89 -7.18
N ARG A 36 -4.54 -11.60 -7.14
CA ARG A 36 -4.00 -12.33 -8.30
C ARG A 36 -4.99 -13.30 -8.94
N GLY A 37 -5.91 -13.89 -8.18
CA GLY A 37 -6.95 -14.77 -8.72
C GLY A 37 -7.96 -14.10 -9.67
N HIS A 38 -8.03 -12.76 -9.69
CA HIS A 38 -8.97 -11.99 -10.52
C HIS A 38 -8.27 -11.34 -11.73
N LEU A 39 -6.97 -11.58 -11.91
CA LEU A 39 -6.21 -11.03 -13.02
C LEU A 39 -6.08 -12.09 -14.11
N TYR A 40 -7.09 -12.16 -14.96
CA TYR A 40 -7.08 -13.02 -16.15
C TYR A 40 -7.27 -12.18 -17.41
N SER A 41 -6.51 -12.51 -18.44
CA SER A 41 -6.47 -11.84 -19.72
C SER A 41 -7.60 -12.31 -20.63
N ARG A 42 -7.86 -11.56 -21.71
CA ARG A 42 -8.81 -11.98 -22.75
C ARG A 42 -8.42 -13.32 -23.39
N GLY A 43 -7.11 -13.62 -23.46
CA GLY A 43 -6.60 -14.90 -23.94
C GLY A 43 -6.96 -16.07 -22.99
N ASP A 44 -6.98 -15.83 -21.67
CA ASP A 44 -7.40 -16.85 -20.70
C ASP A 44 -8.90 -17.17 -20.84
N VAL A 45 -9.72 -16.14 -21.11
CA VAL A 45 -11.15 -16.32 -21.41
C VAL A 45 -11.35 -17.14 -22.69
N GLU A 46 -10.60 -16.81 -23.76
CA GLU A 46 -10.63 -17.57 -25.02
C GLU A 46 -10.13 -19.00 -24.85
N GLN A 47 -9.16 -19.24 -23.97
CA GLN A 47 -8.69 -20.57 -23.64
C GLN A 47 -9.74 -21.40 -22.87
N TRP A 48 -10.47 -20.79 -21.94
CA TRP A 48 -11.48 -21.50 -21.14
C TRP A 48 -12.78 -21.77 -21.89
N TRP A 49 -13.18 -20.85 -22.77
CA TRP A 49 -14.50 -20.86 -23.40
C TRP A 49 -14.49 -21.04 -24.92
N GLY A 50 -13.32 -20.98 -25.56
CA GLY A 50 -13.15 -21.02 -27.02
C GLY A 50 -13.05 -19.62 -27.65
N PRO A 51 -12.81 -19.52 -28.97
CA PRO A 51 -12.62 -18.25 -29.66
C PRO A 51 -13.84 -17.33 -29.51
N LEU A 52 -13.65 -16.12 -28.98
CA LEU A 52 -14.76 -15.15 -28.79
C LEU A 52 -15.44 -14.76 -30.12
N SER A 53 -14.73 -14.90 -31.25
CA SER A 53 -15.25 -14.67 -32.60
C SER A 53 -16.32 -15.67 -33.03
N GLU A 54 -16.30 -16.89 -32.48
CA GLU A 54 -17.24 -17.97 -32.81
C GLU A 54 -18.48 -17.97 -31.89
N MET A 55 -18.48 -17.13 -30.86
CA MET A 55 -19.58 -17.01 -29.91
C MET A 55 -20.67 -16.05 -30.39
N THR A 56 -21.90 -16.31 -29.96
CA THR A 56 -23.03 -15.37 -30.07
C THR A 56 -22.70 -14.04 -29.36
N GLU A 57 -23.12 -12.92 -29.94
CA GLU A 57 -22.81 -11.57 -29.43
C GLU A 57 -23.21 -11.42 -27.95
N SER A 58 -24.39 -11.90 -27.56
CA SER A 58 -24.89 -11.85 -26.18
C SER A 58 -24.01 -12.59 -25.17
N ARG A 59 -23.33 -13.66 -25.58
CA ARG A 59 -22.40 -14.42 -24.74
C ARG A 59 -21.06 -13.72 -24.62
N ARG A 60 -20.58 -13.14 -25.73
CA ARG A 60 -19.36 -12.34 -25.78
C ARG A 60 -19.47 -11.09 -24.90
N GLU A 61 -20.57 -10.37 -24.99
CA GLU A 61 -20.83 -9.18 -24.17
C GLU A 61 -20.86 -9.50 -22.68
N ARG A 62 -21.49 -10.62 -22.27
CA ARG A 62 -21.46 -11.07 -20.87
C ARG A 62 -20.04 -11.35 -20.39
N LEU A 63 -19.25 -12.12 -21.14
CA LEU A 63 -17.87 -12.45 -20.75
C LEU A 63 -16.99 -11.22 -20.63
N ILE A 64 -17.16 -10.23 -21.52
CA ILE A 64 -16.45 -8.95 -21.45
C ILE A 64 -16.92 -8.13 -20.23
N SER A 65 -18.22 -8.12 -19.95
CA SER A 65 -18.79 -7.46 -18.77
C SER A 65 -18.25 -8.06 -17.47
N ASP A 66 -18.24 -9.38 -17.36
CA ASP A 66 -17.73 -10.11 -16.19
C ASP A 66 -16.23 -9.85 -16.01
N GLN A 67 -15.44 -9.88 -17.09
CA GLN A 67 -14.02 -9.53 -17.04
C GLN A 67 -13.78 -8.09 -16.53
N ARG A 68 -14.60 -7.12 -16.94
CA ARG A 68 -14.50 -5.74 -16.44
C ARG A 68 -14.81 -5.67 -14.94
N ALA A 69 -15.86 -6.34 -14.49
CA ALA A 69 -16.24 -6.38 -13.08
C ALA A 69 -15.13 -7.01 -12.22
N ASP A 70 -14.54 -8.12 -12.68
CA ASP A 70 -13.44 -8.79 -11.98
C ASP A 70 -12.17 -7.95 -11.97
N PHE A 71 -11.88 -7.23 -13.06
CA PHE A 71 -10.77 -6.28 -13.12
C PHE A 71 -10.94 -5.11 -12.14
N ASP A 72 -12.16 -4.56 -12.01
CA ASP A 72 -12.43 -3.50 -11.04
C ASP A 72 -12.31 -4.00 -9.60
N LEU A 73 -12.76 -5.23 -9.34
CA LEU A 73 -12.56 -5.89 -8.04
C LEU A 73 -11.08 -6.11 -7.74
N TRP A 74 -10.31 -6.60 -8.72
CA TRP A 74 -8.85 -6.70 -8.64
C TRP A 74 -8.21 -5.36 -8.31
N ARG A 75 -8.60 -4.29 -9.03
CA ARG A 75 -8.03 -2.95 -8.88
C ARG A 75 -8.28 -2.40 -7.48
N SER A 76 -9.50 -2.55 -6.95
CA SER A 76 -9.84 -2.09 -5.61
C SER A 76 -9.06 -2.84 -4.52
N ARG A 77 -8.96 -4.18 -4.63
CA ARG A 77 -8.21 -5.02 -3.68
C ARG A 77 -6.71 -4.75 -3.75
N SER A 78 -6.16 -4.61 -4.94
CA SER A 78 -4.74 -4.29 -5.14
C SER A 78 -4.39 -2.91 -4.59
N THR A 79 -5.27 -1.92 -4.77
CA THR A 79 -5.07 -0.59 -4.19
C THR A 79 -5.06 -0.63 -2.66
N ARG A 80 -5.98 -1.39 -2.06
CA ARG A 80 -6.01 -1.61 -0.59
C ARG A 80 -4.78 -2.37 -0.09
N ALA A 81 -4.33 -3.39 -0.81
CA ALA A 81 -3.13 -4.14 -0.46
C ALA A 81 -1.89 -3.25 -0.51
N ASN A 82 -1.75 -2.39 -1.53
CA ASN A 82 -0.67 -1.42 -1.63
C ASN A 82 -0.71 -0.39 -0.49
N LEU A 83 -1.89 0.08 -0.11
CA LEU A 83 -2.07 0.96 1.05
C LEU A 83 -1.56 0.29 2.33
N LEU A 84 -2.01 -0.93 2.61
CA LEU A 84 -1.60 -1.69 3.78
C LEU A 84 -0.10 -1.97 3.79
N TYR A 85 0.49 -2.29 2.63
CA TYR A 85 1.93 -2.48 2.51
C TYR A 85 2.69 -1.21 2.91
N ASN A 86 2.29 -0.07 2.36
CA ASN A 86 2.94 1.21 2.66
C ASN A 86 2.79 1.59 4.14
N LEU A 87 1.61 1.38 4.73
CA LEU A 87 1.39 1.59 6.16
C LEU A 87 2.26 0.66 7.02
N GLY A 88 2.39 -0.60 6.62
CA GLY A 88 3.25 -1.58 7.29
C GLY A 88 4.72 -1.15 7.30
N VAL A 89 5.24 -0.73 6.14
CA VAL A 89 6.60 -0.20 6.01
C VAL A 89 6.80 1.06 6.87
N LEU A 90 5.82 1.96 6.91
CA LEU A 90 5.85 3.17 7.74
C LEU A 90 5.89 2.83 9.23
N CYS A 91 5.02 1.93 9.69
CA CYS A 91 5.00 1.47 11.07
C CYS A 91 6.31 0.78 11.47
N LEU A 92 6.89 -0.02 10.58
CA LEU A 92 8.18 -0.67 10.80
C LEU A 92 9.31 0.35 10.93
N ALA A 93 9.34 1.35 10.05
CA ALA A 93 10.32 2.42 10.12
C ALA A 93 10.15 3.25 11.40
N VAL A 94 8.94 3.67 11.77
CA VAL A 94 8.67 4.38 13.03
C VAL A 94 9.10 3.54 14.24
N GLY A 95 8.68 2.28 14.33
CA GLY A 95 9.05 1.39 15.43
C GLY A 95 10.57 1.20 15.56
N SER A 96 11.26 1.04 14.42
CA SER A 96 12.72 0.96 14.38
C SER A 96 13.38 2.26 14.85
N GLY A 97 12.86 3.42 14.43
CA GLY A 97 13.34 4.73 14.84
C GLY A 97 13.20 4.95 16.34
N LEU A 98 12.04 4.60 16.90
CA LEU A 98 11.77 4.68 18.34
C LEU A 98 12.72 3.79 19.16
N ALA A 99 13.02 2.59 18.68
CA ALA A 99 13.96 1.68 19.32
C ALA A 99 15.41 2.22 19.29
N LEU A 100 15.77 3.00 18.27
CA LEU A 100 17.12 3.55 18.12
C LEU A 100 17.37 4.79 18.98
N VAL A 101 16.31 5.50 19.40
CA VAL A 101 16.45 6.70 20.24
C VAL A 101 17.22 6.35 21.52
N PRO A 102 18.34 7.03 21.78
CA PRO A 102 19.14 6.72 22.95
C PRO A 102 18.41 7.05 24.27
N PRO A 103 18.56 6.21 25.31
CA PRO A 103 18.03 6.48 26.64
C PRO A 103 18.72 7.68 27.30
N HIS A 104 17.99 8.39 28.18
CA HIS A 104 18.51 9.56 28.88
C HIS A 104 19.72 9.20 29.79
N GLY A 105 20.72 10.09 29.84
CA GLY A 105 21.80 10.02 30.84
C GLY A 105 23.01 9.16 30.49
N THR A 106 23.13 8.66 29.25
CA THR A 106 24.32 7.91 28.81
C THR A 106 25.15 8.71 27.79
N ALA A 107 26.48 8.53 27.78
CA ALA A 107 27.34 9.08 26.73
C ALA A 107 27.01 8.37 25.41
N THR A 108 26.09 8.94 24.65
CA THR A 108 25.47 8.25 23.52
C THR A 108 26.30 8.35 22.26
N PRO A 109 26.60 7.22 21.59
CA PRO A 109 27.31 7.23 20.32
C PRO A 109 26.55 8.04 19.26
N VAL A 110 27.25 8.93 18.55
CA VAL A 110 26.70 9.75 17.45
C VAL A 110 25.96 8.91 16.40
N TRP A 111 26.38 7.66 16.16
CA TRP A 111 25.73 6.77 15.19
C TRP A 111 24.25 6.49 15.50
N ARG A 112 23.83 6.48 16.78
CA ARG A 112 22.41 6.24 17.14
C ARG A 112 21.52 7.39 16.69
N TRP A 113 22.02 8.62 16.80
CA TRP A 113 21.36 9.82 16.31
C TRP A 113 21.32 9.87 14.79
N LEU A 114 22.40 9.46 14.12
CA LEU A 114 22.41 9.32 12.68
C LEU A 114 21.38 8.28 12.22
N ALA A 115 21.34 7.11 12.84
CA ALA A 115 20.37 6.06 12.50
C ALA A 115 18.93 6.52 12.74
N ALA A 116 18.62 7.14 13.89
CA ALA A 116 17.31 7.70 14.16
C ALA A 116 16.94 8.83 13.17
N GLY A 117 17.88 9.69 12.84
CA GLY A 117 17.72 10.77 11.86
C GLY A 117 17.45 10.26 10.45
N THR A 118 18.18 9.23 9.99
CA THR A 118 17.97 8.60 8.69
C THR A 118 16.58 7.96 8.60
N VAL A 119 16.15 7.25 9.65
CA VAL A 119 14.81 6.67 9.71
C VAL A 119 13.73 7.75 9.69
N ALA A 120 13.89 8.82 10.47
CA ALA A 120 12.95 9.95 10.49
C ALA A 120 12.87 10.65 9.13
N ALA A 121 14.02 10.90 8.49
CA ALA A 121 14.08 11.50 7.15
C ALA A 121 13.40 10.61 6.10
N PHE A 122 13.64 9.29 6.14
CA PHE A 122 13.01 8.35 5.23
C PHE A 122 11.48 8.30 5.43
N CYS A 123 11.01 8.23 6.67
CA CYS A 123 9.58 8.31 6.99
C CYS A 123 8.95 9.61 6.48
N GLY A 124 9.62 10.75 6.72
CA GLY A 124 9.16 12.05 6.24
C GLY A 124 9.04 12.11 4.72
N LEU A 125 10.07 11.65 3.99
CA LEU A 125 10.04 11.59 2.53
C LEU A 125 8.98 10.62 2.00
N ALA A 126 8.80 9.47 2.64
CA ALA A 126 7.77 8.50 2.27
C ALA A 126 6.36 9.11 2.41
N VAL A 127 6.06 9.76 3.55
CA VAL A 127 4.79 10.46 3.78
C VAL A 127 4.58 11.58 2.78
N LEU A 128 5.58 12.43 2.56
CA LEU A 128 5.51 13.53 1.59
C LEU A 128 5.29 13.03 0.16
N SER A 129 5.97 11.96 -0.23
CA SER A 129 5.80 11.37 -1.56
C SER A 129 4.40 10.81 -1.76
N TRP A 130 3.82 10.20 -0.72
CA TRP A 130 2.49 9.62 -0.76
C TRP A 130 1.40 10.70 -0.81
N THR A 131 1.49 11.72 0.05
CA THR A 131 0.57 12.88 0.01
C THR A 131 0.67 13.62 -1.31
N ALA A 132 1.87 13.81 -1.85
CA ALA A 132 2.05 14.44 -3.17
C ALA A 132 1.44 13.61 -4.32
N ARG A 133 1.42 12.28 -4.23
CA ARG A 133 0.74 11.41 -5.23
C ARG A 133 -0.77 11.50 -5.10
N LEU A 134 -1.30 11.51 -3.88
CA LEU A 134 -2.73 11.66 -3.62
C LEU A 134 -3.26 13.00 -4.12
N VAL A 135 -2.57 14.10 -3.81
CA VAL A 135 -2.93 15.45 -4.26
C VAL A 135 -2.94 15.53 -5.77
N ARG A 136 -1.92 14.99 -6.45
CA ARG A 136 -1.88 14.94 -7.92
C ARG A 136 -3.06 14.20 -8.51
N GLY A 137 -3.36 12.99 -8.01
CA GLY A 137 -4.50 12.21 -8.49
C GLY A 137 -5.85 12.91 -8.31
N VAL A 138 -6.03 13.66 -7.22
CA VAL A 138 -7.23 14.48 -7.01
C VAL A 138 -7.28 15.62 -8.03
N VAL A 139 -6.19 16.38 -8.20
CA VAL A 139 -6.12 17.49 -9.16
C VAL A 139 -6.42 17.02 -10.58
N ASP A 140 -5.86 15.90 -11.01
CA ASP A 140 -6.09 15.32 -12.34
C ASP A 140 -7.56 14.94 -12.53
N ALA A 141 -8.20 14.35 -11.52
CA ALA A 141 -9.63 14.00 -11.58
C ALA A 141 -10.53 15.25 -11.68
N TRP A 142 -10.20 16.32 -10.94
CA TRP A 142 -10.91 17.60 -11.04
C TRP A 142 -10.75 18.25 -12.41
N ALA A 143 -9.56 18.16 -13.02
CA ALA A 143 -9.31 18.70 -14.35
C ALA A 143 -10.16 17.99 -15.42
N VAL A 144 -10.27 16.67 -15.35
CA VAL A 144 -11.12 15.87 -16.27
C VAL A 144 -12.60 16.23 -16.14
N LEU A 145 -13.11 16.37 -14.91
CA LEU A 145 -14.51 16.74 -14.68
C LEU A 145 -14.83 18.15 -15.18
N ARG A 146 -13.87 19.09 -15.08
CA ARG A 146 -14.04 20.45 -15.59
C ARG A 146 -14.17 20.49 -17.12
N ILE A 147 -13.38 19.70 -17.84
CA ILE A 147 -13.43 19.63 -19.32
C ILE A 147 -14.77 19.04 -19.78
N ARG A 148 -15.27 18.01 -19.09
CA ARG A 148 -16.58 17.41 -19.43
C ARG A 148 -17.74 18.40 -19.28
N HIS A 149 -17.70 19.27 -18.28
CA HIS A 149 -18.72 20.30 -18.08
C HIS A 149 -18.68 21.42 -19.13
N SER A 150 -17.55 21.67 -19.79
CA SER A 150 -17.43 22.71 -20.83
C SER A 150 -17.88 22.25 -22.22
N ASP A 151 -17.93 20.95 -22.49
CA ASP A 151 -18.40 20.40 -23.77
C ASP A 151 -19.94 20.23 -23.81
N GLU A 152 -20.62 20.33 -22.67
CA GLU A 152 -22.08 20.18 -22.53
C GLU A 152 -22.84 21.54 -22.49
N SER A 153 -22.14 22.66 -22.60
CA SER A 153 -22.68 24.05 -22.57
C SER A 153 -22.51 24.77 -23.90
#